data_AF-A0A0N8KRH6-F1
#
_entry.id   AF-A0A0N8KRH6-F1
#
_cell.length_a   1.000
_cell.length_b   1.000
_cell.length_c   1.000
_cell.angle_alpha   90.00
_cell.angle_beta   90.00
_cell.angle_gamma   90.00
#
_symmetry.space_group_name_H-M   'P 1'
#
loop_
_entity.id
_entity.type
_entity.pdbx_description
1 polymer ?
#
loop_
_entity_poly.entity_id
_entity_poly.type
_entity_poly.pdbx_seq_one_letter_code
_entity_poly.pdbx_strand_id
1 'polypeptide(L)'
;MNFASKNVDHLGIVAGVCHEIGLVEEIDKLVGTKDKQIVTTGEAVMAVVINALGFVNRPLYLFPEFMRNKPTELFFREELKPEDFNDDTIGRTLERLYENDPTKIFMHIALKVADTLRISRKFLHLDTTTMSVHGEYKFEDNDQVPIKISPCDKKVLKRTFQRE
;
A
#
# COMPACT_ATOMS: atom_id res chain seq x y z
N MET A 1 26.17 2.44 34.80
CA MET A 1 25.51 1.47 33.90
C MET A 1 24.09 1.97 33.70
N ASN A 2 23.78 2.55 32.54
CA ASN A 2 22.41 2.95 32.22
C ASN A 2 21.71 1.75 31.59
N PHE A 3 20.70 1.22 32.28
CA PHE A 3 19.84 0.18 31.76
C PHE A 3 18.58 0.84 31.18
N ALA A 4 18.29 0.60 29.90
CA ALA A 4 17.06 1.04 29.25
C ALA A 4 16.27 -0.20 28.83
N SER A 5 14.99 -0.23 29.16
CA SER A 5 14.06 -1.29 28.73
C SER A 5 13.16 -0.72 27.63
N LYS A 6 12.96 -1.48 26.55
CA LYS A 6 12.07 -1.12 25.42
C LYS A 6 11.08 -2.26 25.18
N ASN A 7 9.85 -1.93 24.76
CA ASN A 7 8.80 -2.92 24.50
C ASN A 7 8.73 -3.25 23.01
N VAL A 8 9.03 -4.51 22.68
CA VAL A 8 8.94 -5.04 21.30
C VAL A 8 7.50 -5.40 20.94
N ASP A 9 6.75 -5.99 21.87
CA ASP A 9 5.38 -6.50 21.68
C ASP A 9 5.25 -7.41 20.43
N HIS A 10 4.08 -7.40 19.79
CA HIS A 10 3.82 -8.07 18.51
C HIS A 10 4.47 -7.35 17.31
N LEU A 11 4.97 -6.13 17.50
CA LEU A 11 5.56 -5.32 16.45
C LEU A 11 6.88 -5.91 15.93
N GLY A 12 7.55 -6.75 16.73
CA GLY A 12 8.72 -7.50 16.27
C GLY A 12 8.40 -8.47 15.13
N ILE A 13 7.22 -9.11 15.16
CA ILE A 13 6.77 -9.99 14.06
C ILE A 13 6.46 -9.16 12.83
N VAL A 14 5.75 -8.03 13.01
CA VAL A 14 5.44 -7.11 11.91
C VAL A 14 6.72 -6.61 11.24
N ALA A 15 7.69 -6.17 12.03
CA ALA A 15 8.98 -5.70 11.52
C ALA A 15 9.74 -6.82 10.79
N GLY A 16 9.78 -8.03 11.37
CA GLY A 16 10.38 -9.20 10.73
C GLY A 16 9.78 -9.51 9.36
N VAL A 17 8.44 -9.49 9.25
CA VAL A 17 7.76 -9.69 7.97
C VAL A 17 8.07 -8.57 6.98
N CYS A 18 8.11 -7.31 7.43
CA CYS A 18 8.49 -6.17 6.58
C CYS A 18 9.92 -6.31 6.01
N HIS A 19 10.86 -6.83 6.79
CA HIS A 19 12.22 -7.13 6.32
C HIS A 19 12.24 -8.34 5.37
N GLU A 20 11.49 -9.41 5.67
CA GLU A 20 11.44 -10.61 4.83
C GLU A 20 10.92 -10.31 3.42
N ILE A 21 9.91 -9.46 3.31
CA ILE A 21 9.36 -9.04 2.01
C ILE A 21 10.25 -8.00 1.29
N GLY A 22 11.25 -7.43 1.98
CA GLY A 22 12.08 -6.33 1.48
C GLY A 22 11.25 -5.10 1.13
N LEU A 23 10.37 -4.68 2.06
CA LEU A 23 9.39 -3.61 1.87
C LEU A 23 10.08 -2.26 1.66
N VAL A 24 11.02 -1.94 2.55
CA VAL A 24 11.71 -0.64 2.60
C VAL A 24 12.49 -0.44 1.31
N GLU A 25 13.28 -1.43 0.92
CA GLU A 25 14.13 -1.38 -0.27
C GLU A 25 13.32 -1.26 -1.55
N GLU A 26 12.13 -1.87 -1.60
CA GLU A 26 11.29 -1.79 -2.80
C GLU A 26 10.62 -0.43 -2.94
N ILE A 27 10.13 0.13 -1.83
CA ILE A 27 9.54 1.47 -1.84
C ILE A 27 10.59 2.51 -2.19
N ASP A 28 11.80 2.42 -1.61
CA ASP A 28 12.86 3.37 -1.89
C ASP A 28 13.35 3.30 -3.34
N LYS A 29 13.32 2.13 -3.98
CA LYS A 29 13.60 2.00 -5.42
C LYS A 29 12.53 2.66 -6.29
N LEU A 30 11.25 2.51 -5.93
CA LEU A 30 10.13 3.04 -6.72
C LEU A 30 9.98 4.56 -6.58
N VAL A 31 10.10 5.07 -5.35
CA VAL A 31 9.87 6.50 -5.04
C VAL A 31 11.16 7.33 -5.12
N GLY A 32 12.32 6.69 -4.94
CA GLY A 32 13.61 7.34 -4.85
C GLY A 32 13.87 7.97 -3.47
N THR A 33 15.16 8.13 -3.15
CA THR A 33 15.63 8.82 -1.96
C THR A 33 16.12 10.22 -2.33
N LYS A 34 15.94 11.21 -1.44
CA LYS A 34 16.53 12.55 -1.61
C LYS A 34 17.72 12.67 -0.66
N ASP A 35 18.81 13.30 -1.09
CA ASP A 35 20.07 13.41 -0.33
C ASP A 35 19.95 14.03 1.07
N LYS A 36 18.89 14.81 1.33
CA LYS A 36 18.64 15.46 2.62
C LYS A 36 17.69 14.69 3.53
N GLN A 37 17.26 13.50 3.14
CA GLN A 37 16.36 12.69 3.96
C GLN A 37 17.15 11.96 5.05
N ILE A 38 16.76 12.20 6.31
CA ILE A 38 17.23 11.40 7.43
C ILE A 38 16.51 10.05 7.38
N VAL A 39 15.17 10.05 7.42
CA VAL A 39 14.35 8.85 7.24
C VAL A 39 14.01 8.69 5.76
N THR A 40 14.30 7.51 5.21
CA THR A 40 13.91 7.15 3.84
C THR A 40 12.39 7.01 3.72
N THR A 41 11.88 7.04 2.50
CA THR A 41 10.43 6.88 2.27
C THR A 41 9.99 5.49 2.74
N GLY A 42 10.76 4.44 2.43
CA GLY A 42 10.49 3.07 2.84
C GLY A 42 10.47 2.88 4.35
N GLU A 43 11.44 3.42 5.09
CA GLU A 43 11.47 3.36 6.56
C GLU A 43 10.25 4.06 7.17
N ALA A 44 9.86 5.22 6.62
CA ALA A 44 8.67 5.93 7.07
C ALA A 44 7.38 5.14 6.78
N VAL A 45 7.29 4.43 5.64
CA VAL A 45 6.13 3.55 5.38
C VAL A 45 6.11 2.38 6.37
N MET A 46 7.24 1.73 6.60
CA MET A 46 7.33 0.65 7.58
C MET A 46 6.92 1.13 8.98
N ALA A 47 7.29 2.36 9.36
CA ALA A 47 6.83 2.98 10.59
C ALA A 47 5.31 3.16 10.63
N VAL A 48 4.69 3.63 9.54
CA VAL A 48 3.23 3.76 9.43
C VAL A 48 2.55 2.39 9.56
N VAL A 49 3.10 1.35 8.93
CA VAL A 49 2.58 -0.04 9.05
C VAL A 49 2.65 -0.54 10.49
N ILE A 50 3.76 -0.30 11.19
CA ILE A 50 3.93 -0.64 12.60
C ILE A 50 2.89 0.09 13.47
N ASN A 51 2.61 1.37 13.20
CA ASN A 51 1.56 2.11 13.92
C ASN A 51 0.15 1.56 13.61
N ALA A 52 -0.14 1.27 12.33
CA ALA A 52 -1.44 0.77 11.89
C ALA A 52 -1.74 -0.64 12.44
N LEU A 53 -0.73 -1.50 12.53
CA LEU A 53 -0.84 -2.84 13.11
C LEU A 53 -0.60 -2.86 14.63
N GLY A 54 -0.27 -1.72 15.22
CA GLY A 54 0.04 -1.58 16.64
C GLY A 54 -1.17 -1.57 17.58
N PHE A 55 -2.39 -1.75 17.07
CA PHE A 55 -3.68 -1.70 17.80
C PHE A 55 -4.02 -0.36 18.51
N VAL A 56 -3.09 0.58 18.59
CA VAL A 56 -3.27 1.87 19.28
C VAL A 56 -3.58 3.01 18.30
N ASN A 57 -3.36 2.83 16.98
CA ASN A 57 -3.63 3.81 15.91
C ASN A 57 -3.33 5.26 16.34
N ARG A 58 -2.07 5.53 16.72
CA ARG A 58 -1.69 6.84 17.24
C ARG A 58 -1.77 7.88 16.11
N PRO A 59 -2.30 9.09 16.40
CA PRO A 59 -2.31 10.17 15.42
C PRO A 59 -0.88 10.64 15.12
N LEU A 60 -0.67 11.23 13.94
CA LEU A 60 0.66 11.58 13.42
C LEU A 60 1.46 12.50 14.34
N TYR A 61 0.82 13.44 15.02
CA TYR A 61 1.50 14.37 15.94
C TYR A 61 2.02 13.68 17.23
N LEU A 62 1.53 12.48 17.56
CA LEU A 62 2.01 11.67 18.70
C LEU A 62 2.96 10.55 18.26
N PHE A 63 3.35 10.53 16.99
CA PHE A 63 4.18 9.47 16.44
C PHE A 63 5.57 9.39 17.09
N PRO A 64 6.26 10.51 17.41
CA PRO A 64 7.51 10.45 18.17
C PRO A 64 7.33 9.84 19.56
N GLU A 65 6.24 10.15 20.27
CA GLU A 65 5.93 9.57 21.58
C GLU A 65 5.66 8.06 21.49
N PHE A 66 4.94 7.65 20.45
CA PHE A 66 4.74 6.23 20.15
C PHE A 66 6.07 5.50 19.96
N MET A 67 6.99 6.09 19.19
CA MET A 67 8.29 5.48 18.89
C MET A 67 9.26 5.46 20.07
N ARG A 68 9.17 6.39 21.04
CA ARG A 68 10.07 6.40 22.22
C ARG A 68 10.05 5.11 23.01
N ASN A 69 8.89 4.46 23.11
CA ASN A 69 8.74 3.21 23.86
C ASN A 69 9.06 1.96 23.02
N LYS A 70 9.43 2.13 21.75
CA LYS A 70 9.72 1.05 20.79
C LYS A 70 11.21 0.97 20.48
N PRO A 71 11.72 -0.23 20.14
CA PRO A 71 13.10 -0.41 19.73
C PRO A 71 13.30 0.04 18.27
N THR A 72 13.31 1.36 18.03
CA THR A 72 13.51 1.96 16.70
C THR A 72 14.78 1.45 16.01
N GLU A 73 15.87 1.36 16.76
CA GLU A 73 17.16 0.82 16.28
C GLU A 73 17.06 -0.61 15.74
N LEU A 74 16.18 -1.44 16.35
CA LEU A 74 15.99 -2.84 15.95
C LEU A 74 15.07 -2.98 14.73
N PHE A 75 14.11 -2.08 14.58
CA PHE A 75 13.13 -2.14 13.49
C PHE A 75 13.61 -1.49 12.19
N PHE A 76 14.52 -0.52 12.27
CA PHE A 76 14.96 0.24 11.10
C PHE A 76 16.48 0.19 10.95
N ARG A 77 17.21 1.07 11.65
CA ARG A 77 18.67 1.13 11.69
C ARG A 77 19.14 1.85 12.95
N GLU A 78 20.39 1.59 13.36
CA GLU A 78 20.96 2.09 14.63
C GLU A 78 21.02 3.62 14.76
N GLU A 79 21.06 4.35 13.64
CA GLU A 79 21.20 5.81 13.65
C GLU A 79 19.87 6.57 13.79
N LEU A 80 18.73 5.89 13.67
CA LEU A 80 17.43 6.55 13.67
C LEU A 80 16.88 6.75 15.08
N LYS A 81 16.49 7.98 15.37
CA LYS A 81 15.87 8.35 16.63
C LYS A 81 14.35 8.39 16.51
N PRO A 82 13.61 8.15 17.61
CA PRO A 82 12.16 8.33 17.63
C PRO A 82 11.69 9.71 17.12
N GLU A 83 12.47 10.76 17.38
CA GLU A 83 12.17 12.14 16.97
C GLU A 83 12.26 12.37 15.45
N ASP A 84 12.99 11.52 14.73
CA ASP A 84 13.12 11.60 13.28
C ASP A 84 11.80 11.18 12.59
N PHE A 85 10.96 10.41 13.28
CA PHE A 85 9.62 10.04 12.83
C PHE A 85 8.56 11.02 13.33
N ASN A 86 8.69 12.27 12.93
CA ASN A 86 7.68 13.32 13.18
C ASN A 86 6.59 13.35 12.10
N ASP A 87 5.51 14.08 12.38
CA ASP A 87 4.37 14.27 11.50
C ASP A 87 4.74 14.89 10.15
N ASP A 88 5.70 15.81 10.11
CA ASP A 88 6.22 16.38 8.85
C ASP A 88 6.86 15.29 7.96
N THR A 89 7.64 14.39 8.57
CA THR A 89 8.35 13.32 7.85
C THR A 89 7.36 12.29 7.31
N ILE A 90 6.39 11.89 8.13
CA ILE A 90 5.34 10.96 7.70
C ILE A 90 4.43 11.63 6.66
N GLY A 91 4.04 12.88 6.84
CA GLY A 91 3.21 13.63 5.90
C GLY A 91 3.85 13.75 4.52
N ARG A 92 5.13 14.13 4.45
CA ARG A 92 5.91 14.16 3.20
C ARG A 92 6.06 12.78 2.56
N THR A 93 6.10 11.72 3.37
CA THR A 93 6.17 10.35 2.86
C THR A 93 4.86 9.98 2.17
N LEU A 94 3.71 10.29 2.78
CA LEU A 94 2.39 10.05 2.18
C LEU A 94 2.19 10.84 0.89
N GLU A 95 2.66 12.09 0.85
CA GLU A 95 2.64 12.92 -0.36
C GLU A 95 3.44 12.26 -1.50
N ARG A 96 4.67 11.79 -1.23
CA ARG A 96 5.49 11.11 -2.24
C ARG A 96 4.88 9.80 -2.73
N LEU A 97 4.24 9.02 -1.83
CA LEU A 97 3.52 7.81 -2.22
C LEU A 97 2.36 8.15 -3.17
N TYR A 98 1.64 9.23 -2.87
CA TYR A 98 0.53 9.69 -3.71
C TYR A 98 1.02 10.15 -5.09
N GLU A 99 2.10 10.93 -5.15
CA GLU A 99 2.73 11.37 -6.42
C GLU A 99 3.18 10.18 -7.30
N ASN A 100 3.57 9.06 -6.70
CA ASN A 100 4.05 7.86 -7.39
C ASN A 100 2.97 6.79 -7.64
N ASP A 101 1.69 7.14 -7.47
CA ASP A 101 0.54 6.24 -7.61
C ASP A 101 0.58 5.06 -6.61
N PRO A 102 -0.15 5.17 -5.47
CA PRO A 102 -0.19 4.14 -4.45
C PRO A 102 -0.64 2.77 -4.99
N THR A 103 -1.50 2.76 -6.01
CA THR A 103 -1.99 1.52 -6.61
C THR A 103 -0.86 0.77 -7.30
N LYS A 104 -0.01 1.48 -8.05
CA LYS A 104 1.15 0.88 -8.72
C LYS A 104 2.17 0.37 -7.71
N ILE A 105 2.46 1.16 -6.68
CA ILE A 105 3.39 0.77 -5.61
C ILE A 105 2.89 -0.50 -4.92
N PHE A 106 1.61 -0.53 -4.50
CA PHE A 106 1.01 -1.69 -3.88
C PHE A 106 1.07 -2.93 -4.77
N MET A 107 0.67 -2.81 -6.04
CA MET A 107 0.69 -3.92 -6.99
C MET A 107 2.10 -4.45 -7.22
N HIS A 108 3.10 -3.57 -7.31
CA HIS A 108 4.49 -3.98 -7.50
C HIS A 108 4.99 -4.81 -6.31
N ILE A 109 4.75 -4.32 -5.09
CA ILE A 109 5.14 -5.01 -3.86
C ILE A 109 4.40 -6.35 -3.75
N ALA A 110 3.08 -6.37 -3.99
CA ALA A 110 2.27 -7.58 -3.89
C ALA A 110 2.73 -8.68 -4.87
N LEU A 111 3.09 -8.31 -6.10
CA LEU A 111 3.63 -9.24 -7.09
C LEU A 111 5.00 -9.79 -6.67
N LYS A 112 5.91 -8.92 -6.21
CA LYS A 112 7.22 -9.33 -5.69
C LYS A 112 7.06 -10.30 -4.52
N VAL A 113 6.18 -10.00 -3.57
CA VAL A 113 5.91 -10.87 -2.41
C VAL A 113 5.34 -12.22 -2.84
N ALA A 114 4.40 -12.25 -3.79
CA ALA A 114 3.86 -13.49 -4.31
C ALA A 114 4.96 -14.37 -4.95
N ASP A 115 5.93 -13.75 -5.63
CA ASP A 115 7.07 -14.46 -6.21
C ASP A 115 8.07 -14.95 -5.13
N THR A 116 8.41 -14.10 -4.15
CA THR A 116 9.28 -14.46 -3.02
C THR A 116 8.71 -15.63 -2.22
N LEU A 117 7.41 -15.62 -1.94
CA LEU A 117 6.70 -16.66 -1.22
C LEU A 117 6.28 -17.86 -2.10
N ARG A 118 6.63 -17.84 -3.40
CA ARG A 118 6.32 -18.89 -4.39
C ARG A 118 4.84 -19.27 -4.44
N ILE A 119 3.97 -18.27 -4.30
CA ILE A 119 2.51 -18.46 -4.34
C ILE A 119 2.09 -18.80 -5.78
N SER A 120 1.43 -19.94 -5.96
CA SER A 120 0.98 -20.42 -7.27
C SER A 120 -0.16 -19.56 -7.83
N ARG A 121 0.11 -18.75 -8.86
CA ARG A 121 -0.84 -17.85 -9.53
C ARG A 121 -1.68 -18.52 -10.64
N LYS A 122 -2.11 -19.78 -10.44
CA LYS A 122 -2.82 -20.56 -11.48
C LYS A 122 -4.16 -19.97 -11.91
N PHE A 123 -4.78 -19.16 -11.05
CA PHE A 123 -6.04 -18.49 -11.32
C PHE A 123 -5.94 -17.03 -10.90
N LEU A 124 -6.31 -16.12 -11.79
CA LEU A 124 -6.45 -14.70 -11.50
C LEU A 124 -7.94 -14.37 -11.47
N HIS A 125 -8.45 -14.01 -10.29
CA HIS A 125 -9.80 -13.48 -10.16
C HIS A 125 -9.71 -11.96 -10.05
N LEU A 126 -10.28 -11.26 -11.03
CA LEU A 126 -10.41 -9.82 -11.00
C LEU A 126 -11.87 -9.50 -10.65
N ASP A 127 -12.12 -9.17 -9.38
CA ASP A 127 -13.43 -8.69 -8.94
C ASP A 127 -13.63 -7.25 -9.40
N THR A 128 -14.21 -7.08 -10.59
CA THR A 128 -14.57 -5.76 -11.09
C THR A 128 -15.92 -5.34 -10.52
N THR A 129 -15.95 -4.23 -9.78
CA THR A 129 -17.21 -3.58 -9.41
C THR A 129 -17.89 -3.03 -10.65
N THR A 130 -19.05 -3.57 -11.02
CA THR A 130 -19.89 -3.03 -12.09
C THR A 130 -20.92 -2.08 -11.49
N MET A 131 -20.98 -0.84 -11.97
CA MET A 131 -22.05 0.10 -11.61
C MET A 131 -23.05 0.19 -12.77
N SER A 132 -24.28 -0.26 -12.53
CA SER A 132 -25.38 -0.16 -13.50
C SER A 132 -26.30 1.00 -13.12
N VAL A 133 -26.52 1.94 -14.03
CA VAL A 133 -27.48 3.04 -13.86
C VAL A 133 -28.74 2.71 -14.67
N HIS A 134 -29.90 2.97 -14.10
CA HIS A 134 -31.20 2.76 -14.74
C HIS A 134 -31.96 4.08 -14.78
N GLY A 135 -32.49 4.46 -15.93
CA GLY A 135 -33.25 5.68 -16.11
C GLY A 135 -33.83 5.80 -17.53
N GLU A 136 -34.80 6.68 -17.68
CA GLU A 136 -35.31 7.09 -18.99
C GLU A 136 -34.35 8.13 -19.57
N TYR A 137 -33.41 7.68 -20.42
CA TYR A 137 -32.49 8.57 -21.11
C TYR A 137 -33.19 9.14 -22.35
N LYS A 138 -33.08 10.45 -22.56
CA LYS A 138 -33.46 11.08 -23.83
C LYS A 138 -32.32 10.85 -24.80
N PHE A 139 -32.58 10.17 -25.91
CA PHE A 139 -31.59 9.89 -26.95
C PHE A 139 -31.79 10.87 -28.10
N GLU A 140 -30.69 11.42 -28.64
CA GLU A 140 -30.69 12.03 -29.97
C GLU A 140 -30.32 10.97 -31.02
N ASP A 141 -30.70 11.16 -32.29
CA ASP A 141 -30.64 10.15 -33.37
C ASP A 141 -29.22 9.56 -33.67
N ASN A 142 -28.18 10.06 -32.99
CA ASN A 142 -26.79 9.61 -33.12
C ASN A 142 -26.22 8.90 -31.86
N ASP A 143 -27.02 8.72 -30.82
CA ASP A 143 -26.56 8.07 -29.58
C ASP A 143 -26.57 6.54 -29.68
N GLN A 144 -25.54 5.90 -29.12
CA GLN A 144 -25.49 4.44 -29.00
C GLN A 144 -26.60 3.95 -28.06
N VAL A 145 -27.48 3.11 -28.58
CA VAL A 145 -28.63 2.56 -27.84
C VAL A 145 -28.14 1.74 -26.63
N PRO A 146 -28.68 1.95 -25.42
CA PRO A 146 -28.23 1.21 -24.25
C PRO A 146 -28.55 -0.27 -24.37
N ILE A 147 -27.55 -1.09 -24.04
CA ILE A 147 -27.66 -2.54 -24.03
C ILE A 147 -28.42 -2.94 -22.76
N LYS A 148 -29.60 -3.56 -22.91
CA LYS A 148 -30.31 -4.17 -21.78
C LYS A 148 -29.53 -5.40 -21.29
N ILE A 149 -28.87 -5.27 -20.14
CA ILE A 149 -28.24 -6.41 -19.45
C ILE A 149 -29.31 -7.06 -18.58
N SER A 150 -29.97 -8.10 -19.10
CA SER A 150 -30.86 -8.95 -18.32
C SER A 150 -30.03 -9.96 -17.50
N PRO A 151 -30.26 -10.14 -16.19
CA PRO A 151 -29.58 -11.17 -15.43
C PRO A 151 -30.05 -12.55 -15.93
N CYS A 152 -29.11 -13.30 -16.52
CA CYS A 152 -29.24 -14.70 -16.94
C CYS A 152 -29.94 -14.95 -18.29
N ASP A 153 -29.16 -14.84 -19.37
CA ASP A 153 -29.22 -15.80 -20.48
C ASP A 153 -27.81 -15.97 -21.06
N LYS A 154 -27.20 -17.14 -20.84
CA LYS A 154 -25.84 -17.51 -21.31
C LYS A 154 -25.76 -17.72 -22.83
N LYS A 155 -26.54 -17.00 -23.63
CA LYS A 155 -26.57 -17.10 -25.09
C LYS A 155 -26.76 -15.72 -25.69
N VAL A 156 -25.70 -14.92 -25.84
CA VAL A 156 -25.34 -14.14 -27.04
C VAL A 156 -23.96 -13.51 -26.78
N LEU A 157 -22.89 -14.28 -27.00
CA LEU A 157 -21.58 -13.73 -27.30
C LEU A 157 -20.94 -14.61 -28.38
N LYS A 158 -21.60 -14.61 -29.54
CA LYS A 158 -21.00 -14.98 -30.81
C LYS A 158 -21.23 -13.80 -31.75
N ARG A 159 -20.15 -13.34 -32.38
CA ARG A 159 -19.99 -12.13 -33.23
C ARG A 159 -19.73 -10.90 -32.34
N THR A 160 -18.58 -10.22 -32.37
CA THR A 160 -17.78 -9.87 -33.56
C THR A 160 -16.33 -9.62 -33.12
N PHE A 161 -15.43 -10.52 -33.49
CA PHE A 161 -14.01 -10.22 -33.71
C PHE A 161 -13.71 -10.74 -35.12
N GLN A 162 -14.06 -9.94 -36.12
CA GLN A 162 -13.42 -9.99 -37.44
C GLN A 162 -12.55 -8.74 -37.47
N ARG A 163 -11.24 -8.95 -37.35
CA ARG A 163 -10.21 -7.98 -37.72
C ARG A 163 -9.95 -8.18 -39.22
N GLU A 164 -10.15 -7.13 -40.00
CA GLU A 164 -9.20 -6.70 -41.02
C GLU A 164 -8.58 -5.39 -40.51
#